data_AF-A0A6H0TNB8-F1
#
_entry.id   AF-A0A6H0TNB8-F1
#
_cell.length_a   1.000
_cell.length_b   1.000
_cell.length_c   1.000
_cell.angle_alpha   90.00
_cell.angle_beta   90.00
_cell.angle_gamma   90.00
#
_symmetry.space_group_name_H-M   'P 1'
#
loop_
_entity.id
_entity.type
_entity.pdbx_description
1 polymer ?
#
loop_
_entity_poly.entity_id
_entity_poly.type
_entity_poly.pdbx_seq_one_letter_code
_entity_poly.pdbx_strand_id
1 'polypeptide(L)' 'MGMLNNYRKLQVTLKVPNKLIEMYSQESFASIMDLLNEDKFIMLFDLSNGLYIPCAVNTDNIVGISRAEEN' A
#
# COMPACT_ATOMS: atom_id res chain seq x y z
N MET A 1 -7.73 -8.12 21.26
CA MET A 1 -8.37 -7.39 20.15
C MET A 1 -7.25 -6.80 19.30
N GLY A 2 -6.80 -7.34 18.18
CA GLY A 2 -7.37 -8.32 17.26
C GLY A 2 -7.51 -7.82 15.82
N MET A 3 -6.65 -6.90 15.32
CA MET A 3 -6.64 -6.49 13.90
C MET A 3 -5.27 -6.03 13.33
N LEU A 4 -4.16 -6.14 14.07
CA LEU A 4 -2.83 -5.74 13.55
C LEU A 4 -2.19 -6.80 12.64
N ASN A 5 -2.64 -8.07 12.68
CA ASN A 5 -1.92 -9.18 12.06
C ASN A 5 -2.17 -9.40 10.55
N ASN A 6 -3.17 -8.73 9.96
CA ASN A 6 -3.52 -8.98 8.56
C ASN A 6 -3.11 -7.84 7.61
N TYR A 7 -2.70 -6.69 8.14
CA TYR A 7 -2.28 -5.56 7.32
C TYR A 7 -0.76 -5.47 7.28
N ARG A 8 -0.20 -5.59 6.08
CA ARG A 8 1.23 -5.46 5.83
C ARG A 8 1.53 -4.00 5.51
N LYS A 9 2.52 -3.45 6.20
CA LYS A 9 2.97 -2.09 6.00
C LYS A 9 3.82 -1.99 4.73
N LEU A 10 3.51 -0.99 3.91
CA LEU A 10 4.13 -0.72 2.62
C LEU A 10 4.55 0.74 2.55
N GLN A 11 5.69 0.95 1.94
CA GLN A 11 6.14 2.27 1.52
C GLN A 11 5.85 2.40 0.03
N VAL A 12 4.93 3.28 -0.32
CA VAL A 12 4.53 3.54 -1.70
C VAL A 12 5.13 4.88 -2.10
N THR A 13 5.92 4.89 -3.17
CA THR A 13 6.44 6.12 -3.76
C THR A 13 5.52 6.51 -4.89
N LEU A 14 4.86 7.66 -4.77
CA LEU A 14 4.03 8.21 -5.84
C LEU A 14 4.88 9.08 -6.78
N LYS A 15 4.47 9.16 -8.05
CA LYS A 15 5.11 9.95 -9.10
C LYS A 15 4.85 11.45 -8.90
N VAL A 16 3.62 11.80 -8.53
CA VAL A 16 3.19 13.18 -8.30
C VAL A 16 2.19 13.21 -7.14
N PRO A 17 2.50 13.87 -6.01
CA PRO A 17 3.81 14.42 -5.66
C PRO A 17 4.84 13.28 -5.48
N ASN A 18 6.12 13.54 -5.77
CA ASN A 18 7.23 12.60 -5.56
C ASN A 18 7.49 12.38 -4.07
N LYS A 19 6.51 11.77 -3.39
CA LYS A 19 6.46 11.56 -1.95
C LYS A 19 6.33 10.08 -1.69
N LEU A 20 7.11 9.64 -0.72
CA LEU A 20 6.95 8.36 -0.08
C LEU A 20 5.80 8.48 0.92
N ILE A 21 4.81 7.63 0.77
CA ILE A 21 3.65 7.52 1.66
C ILE A 21 3.62 6.14 2.28
N GLU A 22 3.18 6.07 3.53
CA GLU A 22 3.00 4.81 4.24
C GLU A 22 1.56 4.35 4.02
N MET A 23 1.41 3.15 3.45
CA MET A 23 0.13 2.52 3.21
C MET A 23 0.16 1.09 3.70
N TYR A 24 -1.01 0.48 3.77
CA TYR A 24 -1.19 -0.86 4.26
C TYR A 24 -1.95 -1.70 3.25
N SER A 25 -1.71 -2.99 3.24
CA SER A 25 -2.44 -3.93 2.40
C SER A 25 -2.75 -5.21 3.15
N GLN A 26 -3.90 -5.80 2.85
CA GLN A 26 -4.24 -7.15 3.28
C GLN A 26 -3.59 -8.22 2.39
N GLU A 27 -3.23 -7.83 1.17
CA GLU A 27 -2.62 -8.69 0.18
C GLU A 27 -1.14 -8.95 0.46
N SER A 28 -0.63 -10.04 -0.11
CA SER A 28 0.79 -10.32 -0.04
C SER A 28 1.60 -9.40 -0.94
N PHE A 29 2.86 -9.12 -0.57
CA PHE A 29 3.73 -8.27 -1.39
C PHE A 29 3.89 -8.80 -2.82
N ALA A 30 3.95 -10.13 -3.00
CA ALA A 30 3.93 -10.77 -4.31
C ALA A 30 2.64 -10.44 -5.07
N SER A 31 1.46 -10.67 -4.47
CA SER A 31 0.16 -10.30 -5.05
C SER A 31 0.09 -8.83 -5.45
N ILE A 32 0.62 -7.92 -4.61
CA ILE A 32 0.64 -6.49 -4.92
C ILE A 32 1.53 -6.18 -6.12
N MET A 33 2.68 -6.85 -6.24
CA MET A 33 3.55 -6.72 -7.42
C MET A 33 2.90 -7.27 -8.69
N ASP A 34 2.15 -8.37 -8.60
CA ASP A 34 1.34 -8.87 -9.72
C ASP A 34 0.24 -7.85 -10.10
N LEU A 35 -0.51 -7.36 -9.11
CA LEU A 35 -1.55 -6.34 -9.31
C LEU A 35 -0.99 -5.02 -9.86
N LEU A 36 0.23 -4.63 -9.51
CA LEU A 36 0.88 -3.45 -10.09
C LEU A 36 1.14 -3.61 -11.60
N ASN A 37 1.35 -4.85 -12.07
CA ASN A 37 1.58 -5.13 -13.48
C ASN A 37 0.28 -5.37 -14.26
N GLU A 38 -0.75 -5.94 -13.62
CA GLU A 38 -2.01 -6.31 -14.28
C GLU A 38 -3.11 -5.24 -14.12
N ASP A 39 -3.21 -4.60 -12.96
CA ASP A 39 -4.29 -3.69 -12.61
C ASP A 39 -3.90 -2.21 -12.74
N LYS A 40 -4.89 -1.39 -13.12
CA LYS A 40 -4.74 0.08 -13.18
C LYS A 40 -4.89 0.74 -11.81
N PHE A 41 -5.53 0.05 -10.87
CA PHE A 41 -5.76 0.55 -9.52
C PHE A 41 -5.58 -0.58 -8.52
N ILE A 42 -4.82 -0.30 -7.46
CA ILE A 42 -4.69 -1.20 -6.32
C ILE A 42 -5.44 -0.63 -5.13
N MET A 43 -6.11 -1.51 -4.38
CA MET A 43 -6.76 -1.13 -3.12
C MET A 43 -5.75 -1.25 -1.99
N LEU A 44 -5.37 -0.10 -1.43
CA LEU A 44 -4.52 0.01 -0.24
C LEU A 44 -5.31 0.65 0.88
N PHE A 45 -4.70 0.74 2.06
CA PHE A 45 -5.32 1.29 3.25
C PHE A 45 -4.43 2.36 3.87
N ASP A 46 -4.99 3.52 4.15
CA ASP A 46 -4.34 4.58 4.92
C ASP A 46 -4.68 4.40 6.41
N LEU A 47 -3.69 4.59 7.29
CA LEU A 47 -3.92 4.51 8.73
C LEU A 47 -4.17 5.91 9.28
N SER A 48 -5.44 6.25 9.51
CA SER A 48 -5.84 7.54 10.06
C SER A 48 -6.64 7.33 11.35
N ASN A 49 -6.23 7.99 12.43
CA ASN A 49 -6.86 7.88 13.75
C ASN A 49 -7.01 6.42 14.25
N GLY A 50 -6.07 5.53 13.90
CA GLY A 50 -6.12 4.11 14.28
C GLY A 50 -7.10 3.26 13.45
N LEU A 51 -7.67 3.82 12.39
CA LEU A 51 -8.56 3.12 11.46
C LEU A 51 -7.87 2.97 10.10
N TYR A 52 -8.00 1.77 9.51
CA TYR A 52 -7.56 1.49 8.16
C TYR A 52 -8.64 1.95 7.16
N ILE A 53 -8.39 3.07 6.49
CA ILE A 53 -9.29 3.66 5.52
C ILE A 53 -8.92 3.14 4.13
N PRO A 54 -9.84 2.48 3.41
CA PRO A 54 -9.55 2.00 2.05
C PRO A 54 -9.31 3.18 1.11
N CYS A 55 -8.26 3.08 0.31
CA CYS A 55 -7.80 4.06 -0.66
C CYS A 55 -7.44 3.35 -1.97
N ALA A 56 -8.12 3.72 -3.05
CA ALA A 56 -7.79 3.22 -4.38
C ALA A 56 -6.63 4.05 -4.94
N VAL A 57 -5.50 3.39 -5.19
CA VAL A 57 -4.28 4.04 -5.70
C VAL A 57 -4.08 3.64 -7.15
N ASN A 58 -3.94 4.64 -8.02
CA ASN A 58 -3.65 4.39 -9.43
C ASN A 58 -2.20 3.89 -9.59
N THR A 59 -2.02 2.74 -10.22
CA THR A 59 -0.71 2.09 -10.41
C THR A 59 0.19 2.90 -11.35
N ASP A 60 -0.36 3.63 -12.33
CA ASP A 60 0.39 4.58 -13.18
C ASP A 60 1.04 5.71 -12.37
N ASN A 61 0.47 6.03 -11.20
CA ASN A 61 1.01 7.03 -10.29
C ASN A 61 2.01 6.45 -9.29
N ILE A 62 2.25 5.15 -9.28
CA ILE A 62 3.19 4.49 -8.38
C ILE A 62 4.53 4.33 -9.10
N VAL A 63 5.59 4.87 -8.50
CA VAL A 63 6.97 4.74 -8.99
C VAL A 63 7.64 3.50 -8.40
N GLY A 64 7.26 3.13 -7.18
CA GLY A 64 7.78 1.94 -6.53
C GLY A 64 7.05 1.62 -5.23
N ILE A 65 7.07 0.35 -4.86
CA ILE A 65 6.57 -0.16 -3.59
C ILE A 65 7.67 -0.96 -2.92
N SER A 66 7.94 -0.66 -1.66
CA SER A 66 8.84 -1.43 -0.79
C SER A 66 8.11 -1.90 0.46
N ARG A 67 8.58 -3.00 1.03
CA ARG A 67 8.14 -3.45 2.36
C ARG A 67 8.71 -2.48 3.38
N ALA A 68 7.88 -1.92 4.26
CA ALA A 68 8.42 -1.26 5.43
C ALA A 68 9.01 -2.35 6.32
N GLU A 69 10.33 -2.36 6.55
CA GLU A 69 10.94 -3.29 7.50
C GLU A 69 10.26 -3.13 8.86
N GLU A 70 9.75 -4.24 9.40
CA GLU A 70 9.37 -4.37 10.80
C GLU A 70 10.67 -4.33 11.60
N ASN A 71 11.03 -3.14 12.08
CA ASN A 71 12.13 -2.94 13.03
C ASN A 71 11.65 -3.29 14.45
#